data_AF-A0A6C0B3H5-F1
#
_entry.id   AF-A0A6C0B3H5-F1
#
_cell.length_a   1.000
_cell.length_b   1.000
_cell.length_c   1.000
_cell.angle_alpha   90.00
_cell.angle_beta   90.00
_cell.angle_gamma   90.00
#
_symmetry.space_group_name_H-M   'P 1'
#
loop_
_entity.id
_entity.type
_entity.pdbx_description
1 polymer ?
#
loop_
_entity_poly.entity_id
_entity_poly.type
_entity_poly.pdbx_seq_one_letter_code
_entity_poly.pdbx_strand_id
1 'polypeptide(L)'
;MEKEEVIRFLKEWMISAVTFLYKWLTTDAEILGYILAVLHVLISSTLMLCVGLAHTVYPTWEFKLGCYICMVLVWLQHIFLNVCIFTVAELSLTRIIPPSNIYLSQMFSTLMGTSLTEAMTRLIMGETIAVSCFTLELLSILTKHIYSLYDIQL
;
A
#
# COMPACT_ATOMS: atom_id res chain seq x y z
N MET A 1 -1.00 12.11 19.79
CA MET A 1 0.11 11.97 18.84
C MET A 1 -0.26 12.77 17.62
N GLU A 2 0.52 13.80 17.31
CA GLU A 2 0.29 14.65 16.14
C GLU A 2 0.62 13.89 14.85
N LYS A 3 -0.03 14.23 13.73
CA LYS A 3 0.17 13.55 12.44
C LYS A 3 1.65 13.43 12.05
N GLU A 4 2.42 14.48 12.29
CA GLU A 4 3.86 14.53 12.00
C GLU A 4 4.67 13.55 12.86
N GLU A 5 4.28 13.35 14.12
CA GLU A 5 4.93 12.38 15.00
C GLU A 5 4.71 10.95 14.50
N VAL A 6 3.50 10.63 14.02
CA VAL A 6 3.18 9.34 13.41
C VAL A 6 4.05 9.10 12.18
N ILE A 7 4.12 10.08 11.27
CA ILE A 7 4.92 9.99 10.04
C ILE A 7 6.40 9.81 10.39
N ARG A 8 6.92 10.57 11.35
CA ARG A 8 8.31 10.43 11.80
C ARG A 8 8.59 9.04 12.36
N PHE A 9 7.73 8.54 13.25
CA PHE A 9 7.87 7.21 13.85
C PHE A 9 7.86 6.11 12.78
N LEU A 10 6.89 6.13 11.87
CA LEU A 10 6.76 5.14 10.81
C LEU A 10 7.94 5.19 9.83
N LYS A 11 8.42 6.40 9.49
CA LYS A 11 9.62 6.60 8.67
C LYS A 11 10.86 6.02 9.34
N GLU A 12 11.11 6.33 10.62
CA GLU A 12 12.27 5.82 11.37
C GLU A 12 12.22 4.29 11.50
N TRP A 13 11.03 3.74 11.75
CA TRP A 13 10.81 2.30 11.77
C TRP A 13 11.14 1.65 10.41
N MET A 14 10.67 2.24 9.30
CA MET A 14 10.95 1.75 7.94
C MET A 14 12.45 1.78 7.63
N ILE A 15 13.12 2.90 7.91
CA ILE A 15 14.57 3.03 7.69
C ILE A 15 15.33 2.01 8.54
N SER A 16 14.96 1.83 9.81
CA SER A 16 15.59 0.86 10.70
C SER A 16 15.40 -0.58 10.19
N ALA A 17 14.19 -0.94 9.75
CA ALA A 17 13.88 -2.24 9.20
C ALA A 17 14.71 -2.56 7.94
N VAL A 18 14.76 -1.63 6.97
CA VAL A 18 15.53 -1.80 5.74
C VAL A 18 17.02 -1.85 6.03
N THR A 19 17.50 -0.97 6.90
CA THR A 19 18.91 -0.99 7.32
C THR A 19 19.27 -2.32 7.95
N PHE A 20 18.43 -2.84 8.85
CA PHE A 20 18.66 -4.13 9.50
C PHE A 20 18.69 -5.28 8.48
N LEU A 21 17.73 -5.34 7.56
CA LEU A 21 17.62 -6.41 6.56
C LEU A 21 18.76 -6.40 5.54
N TYR A 22 19.26 -5.22 5.17
CA TYR A 22 20.26 -5.05 4.10
C TYR A 22 21.65 -4.61 4.60
N LYS A 23 21.88 -4.56 5.91
CA LYS A 23 23.17 -4.19 6.51
C LYS A 23 24.34 -5.02 5.99
N TRP A 24 24.09 -6.28 5.66
CA TRP A 24 25.10 -7.21 5.13
C TRP A 24 25.52 -6.87 3.70
N LEU A 25 24.67 -6.16 2.95
CA LEU A 25 24.91 -5.77 1.56
C LEU A 25 25.52 -4.37 1.47
N THR A 26 24.98 -3.41 2.21
CA THR A 26 25.46 -2.02 2.19
C THR A 26 25.13 -1.29 3.50
N THR A 27 25.95 -0.29 3.81
CA THR A 27 25.68 0.72 4.85
C THR A 27 25.51 2.12 4.26
N ASP A 28 25.59 2.25 2.94
CA ASP A 28 25.39 3.51 2.23
C ASP A 28 23.89 3.85 2.19
N ALA A 29 23.54 5.03 2.73
CA ALA A 29 22.17 5.50 2.80
C ALA A 29 21.52 5.66 1.42
N GLU A 30 22.28 6.11 0.42
CA GLU A 30 21.75 6.30 -0.93
C GLU A 30 21.37 4.95 -1.56
N ILE A 31 22.27 3.96 -1.45
CA ILE A 31 22.00 2.59 -1.94
C ILE A 31 20.80 1.98 -1.21
N LEU A 32 20.69 2.16 0.11
CA LEU A 32 19.52 1.72 0.88
C LEU A 32 18.22 2.40 0.41
N GLY A 33 18.29 3.67 0.01
CA GLY A 33 17.15 4.38 -0.58
C GLY A 33 16.68 3.77 -1.90
N TYR A 34 17.59 3.37 -2.79
CA TYR A 34 17.24 2.67 -4.02
C TYR A 34 16.70 1.25 -3.78
N ILE A 35 17.27 0.52 -2.81
CA ILE A 35 16.72 -0.79 -2.39
C ILE A 35 15.28 -0.62 -1.89
N LEU A 36 15.03 0.41 -1.09
CA LEU A 36 13.69 0.70 -0.58
C LEU A 36 12.70 1.03 -1.70
N ALA A 37 13.12 1.80 -2.71
CA ALA A 37 12.29 2.08 -3.87
C ALA A 37 11.91 0.81 -4.66
N VAL A 38 12.85 -0.13 -4.83
CA VAL A 38 12.57 -1.43 -5.47
C VAL A 38 11.57 -2.25 -4.63
N LEU A 39 11.77 -2.29 -3.31
CA LEU A 39 10.83 -2.94 -2.40
C LEU A 39 9.44 -2.31 -2.46
N HIS A 40 9.36 -0.99 -2.50
CA HIS A 40 8.11 -0.26 -2.60
C HIS A 40 7.36 -0.65 -3.88
N VAL A 41 8.01 -0.64 -5.04
CA VAL A 41 7.40 -1.06 -6.31
C VAL A 41 6.96 -2.53 -6.28
N LEU A 42 7.79 -3.41 -5.71
CA LEU A 42 7.49 -4.84 -5.60
C LEU A 42 6.27 -5.09 -4.71
N ILE A 43 6.21 -4.46 -3.53
CA ILE A 43 5.10 -4.58 -2.58
C ILE A 43 3.81 -4.05 -3.21
N SER A 44 3.86 -2.88 -3.85
CA SER A 44 2.70 -2.28 -4.52
C SER A 44 2.17 -3.16 -5.65
N SER A 45 3.06 -3.71 -6.49
CA SER A 45 2.68 -4.60 -7.58
C SER A 45 2.09 -5.92 -7.06
N THR A 46 2.68 -6.48 -6.01
CA THR A 46 2.20 -7.72 -5.37
C THR A 46 0.82 -7.49 -4.77
N LEU A 47 0.61 -6.36 -4.07
CA LEU A 47 -0.69 -6.02 -3.49
C LEU A 47 -1.76 -5.89 -4.57
N MET A 48 -1.46 -5.22 -5.69
CA MET A 48 -2.39 -5.09 -6.82
C MET A 48 -2.78 -6.46 -7.41
N LEU A 49 -1.81 -7.37 -7.56
CA LEU A 49 -2.09 -8.75 -8.00
C LEU A 49 -2.95 -9.51 -6.99
N CYS A 50 -2.64 -9.41 -5.69
CA CYS A 50 -3.42 -10.05 -4.63
C CYS A 50 -4.87 -9.56 -4.61
N VAL A 51 -5.11 -8.26 -4.79
CA VAL A 51 -6.46 -7.69 -4.93
C VAL A 51 -7.21 -8.32 -6.10
N GLY A 52 -6.57 -8.43 -7.27
CA GLY A 52 -7.16 -9.11 -8.43
C GLY A 52 -7.49 -10.58 -8.15
N LEU A 53 -6.56 -11.32 -7.54
CA LEU A 53 -6.73 -12.73 -7.20
C LEU A 53 -7.83 -12.97 -6.17
N ALA A 54 -7.96 -12.07 -5.18
CA ALA A 54 -8.95 -12.18 -4.10
C ALA A 54 -10.39 -12.13 -4.63
N HIS A 55 -10.62 -11.46 -5.76
CA HIS A 55 -11.93 -11.36 -6.40
C HIS A 55 -12.16 -12.36 -7.53
N THR A 56 -11.15 -13.09 -7.99
CA THR A 56 -11.25 -13.93 -9.21
C THR A 56 -10.92 -15.40 -8.99
N VAL A 57 -9.74 -15.71 -8.45
CA VAL A 57 -9.18 -17.06 -8.44
C VAL A 57 -9.22 -17.71 -7.07
N TYR A 58 -9.02 -16.94 -5.99
CA TYR A 58 -8.91 -17.49 -4.64
C TYR A 58 -9.83 -16.73 -3.65
N PRO A 59 -11.16 -16.96 -3.73
CA PRO A 59 -12.14 -16.13 -3.03
C PRO A 59 -12.35 -16.53 -1.56
N THR A 60 -11.36 -17.11 -0.88
CA THR A 60 -11.50 -17.48 0.54
C THR A 60 -11.57 -16.22 1.40
N TRP A 61 -12.40 -16.25 2.46
CA TRP A 61 -12.65 -15.07 3.27
C TRP A 61 -11.39 -14.63 4.04
N GLU A 62 -10.50 -15.56 4.39
CA GLU A 62 -9.23 -15.29 5.06
C GLU A 62 -8.28 -14.49 4.16
N PHE A 63 -8.17 -14.90 2.89
CA PHE A 63 -7.32 -14.22 1.91
C PHE A 63 -7.86 -12.81 1.61
N LYS A 64 -9.18 -12.68 1.47
CA LYS A 64 -9.85 -11.38 1.32
C LYS A 64 -9.62 -10.48 2.52
N LEU A 65 -9.72 -11.01 3.74
CA LEU A 65 -9.47 -10.26 4.97
C LEU A 65 -8.01 -9.78 5.04
N GLY A 66 -7.05 -10.64 4.68
CA GLY A 66 -5.64 -10.26 4.59
C GLY A 66 -5.40 -9.12 3.60
N CYS A 67 -5.93 -9.25 2.37
CA CYS A 67 -5.84 -8.21 1.34
C CYS A 67 -6.51 -6.90 1.81
N TYR A 68 -7.69 -7.00 2.43
CA TYR A 68 -8.41 -5.85 2.97
C TYR A 68 -7.61 -5.10 4.04
N ILE A 69 -7.01 -5.81 5.01
CA ILE A 69 -6.18 -5.19 6.05
C ILE A 69 -4.99 -4.45 5.42
N CYS A 70 -4.28 -5.07 4.47
CA CYS A 70 -3.17 -4.42 3.78
C CYS A 70 -3.63 -3.18 3.01
N MET A 71 -4.73 -3.28 2.25
CA MET A 71 -5.29 -2.15 1.50
C MET A 71 -5.74 -1.01 2.40
N VAL A 72 -6.39 -1.31 3.53
CA VAL A 72 -6.79 -0.29 4.52
C VAL A 72 -5.55 0.40 5.10
N LEU A 73 -4.49 -0.33 5.44
CA LEU A 73 -3.27 0.28 5.97
C LEU A 73 -2.58 1.23 4.96
N VAL A 74 -2.57 0.87 3.68
CA VAL A 74 -2.06 1.74 2.60
C VAL A 74 -2.98 2.94 2.41
N TRP A 75 -4.28 2.70 2.30
CA TRP A 75 -5.30 3.74 2.13
C TRP A 75 -5.29 4.74 3.30
N LEU A 76 -5.10 4.28 4.54
CA LEU A 76 -4.99 5.15 5.71
C LEU A 76 -3.76 6.08 5.61
N GLN A 77 -2.63 5.58 5.11
CA GLN A 77 -1.44 6.41 4.87
C GLN A 77 -1.74 7.48 3.81
N HIS A 78 -2.32 7.09 2.68
CA HIS A 78 -2.59 8.02 1.59
C HIS A 78 -3.69 9.05 1.89
N ILE A 79 -4.76 8.68 2.59
CA ILE A 79 -5.88 9.59 2.90
C ILE A 79 -5.62 10.42 4.16
N PHE A 80 -5.29 9.78 5.29
CA PHE A 80 -5.18 10.49 6.57
C PHE A 80 -3.79 11.12 6.73
N LEU A 81 -2.74 10.37 6.41
CA LEU A 81 -1.37 10.89 6.50
C LEU A 81 -0.98 11.72 5.27
N ASN A 82 -1.72 11.63 4.15
CA ASN A 82 -1.42 12.31 2.89
C ASN A 82 0.02 12.07 2.41
N VAL A 83 0.57 10.89 2.72
CA VAL A 83 1.93 10.47 2.38
C VAL A 83 1.96 8.97 2.16
N CYS A 84 2.98 8.48 1.45
CA CYS A 84 3.39 7.08 1.52
C CYS A 84 4.65 6.99 2.37
N ILE A 85 4.67 6.14 3.40
CA ILE A 85 5.83 6.05 4.30
C ILE A 85 7.09 5.59 3.56
N PHE A 86 6.95 4.76 2.52
CA PHE A 86 8.06 4.38 1.66
C PHE A 86 8.68 5.60 0.98
N THR A 87 7.88 6.46 0.34
CA THR A 87 8.42 7.66 -0.36
C THR A 87 9.06 8.66 0.61
N VAL A 88 8.50 8.81 1.81
CA VAL A 88 9.08 9.66 2.86
C VAL A 88 10.43 9.11 3.34
N ALA A 89 10.55 7.80 3.52
CA ALA A 89 11.80 7.15 3.92
C ALA A 89 12.85 7.18 2.80
N GLU A 90 12.45 6.91 1.55
CA GLU A 90 13.29 7.04 0.36
C GLU A 90 13.88 8.44 0.24
N LEU A 91 13.05 9.49 0.35
CA LEU A 91 13.49 10.88 0.30
C LEU A 91 14.51 11.20 1.40
N SER A 92 14.27 10.69 2.61
CA SER A 92 15.17 10.89 3.74
C SER A 92 16.53 10.23 3.54
N LEU A 93 16.59 9.14 2.77
CA LEU A 93 17.81 8.38 2.49
C LEU A 93 18.58 8.95 1.29
N THR A 94 17.90 9.37 0.22
CA THR A 94 18.54 9.82 -1.03
C THR A 94 18.72 11.34 -1.14
N ARG A 95 17.99 12.15 -0.35
CA ARG A 95 18.07 13.63 -0.29
C ARG A 95 17.82 14.39 -1.62
N ILE A 96 17.32 13.72 -2.67
CA ILE A 96 17.04 14.34 -3.97
C ILE A 96 15.54 14.26 -4.26
N ILE A 97 15.10 13.12 -4.79
CA ILE A 97 13.73 12.80 -5.18
C ILE A 97 13.52 11.33 -4.78
N PRO A 98 12.33 10.92 -4.30
CA PRO A 98 12.05 9.52 -4.03
C PRO A 98 12.23 8.72 -5.32
N PRO A 99 13.15 7.73 -5.38
CA PRO A 99 13.39 7.00 -6.62
C PRO A 99 12.14 6.27 -7.12
N SER A 100 11.22 5.86 -6.23
CA SER A 100 9.95 5.25 -6.62
C SER A 100 9.09 6.17 -7.51
N ASN A 101 9.15 7.49 -7.32
CA ASN A 101 8.37 8.45 -8.12
C ASN A 101 8.78 8.44 -9.59
N ILE A 102 10.05 8.15 -9.88
CA ILE A 102 10.55 8.06 -11.25
C ILE A 102 9.93 6.86 -11.95
N TYR A 103 9.96 5.69 -11.31
CA TYR A 103 9.35 4.46 -11.85
C TYR A 103 7.83 4.60 -12.02
N LEU A 104 7.16 5.22 -11.05
CA LEU A 104 5.74 5.47 -11.08
C LEU A 104 5.35 6.43 -12.20
N SER A 105 6.06 7.55 -12.32
CA SER A 105 5.87 8.52 -13.40
C SER A 105 6.08 7.86 -14.77
N GLN A 106 7.13 7.05 -14.93
CA GLN A 106 7.42 6.36 -16.17
C GLN A 106 6.34 5.33 -16.52
N MET A 107 5.87 4.54 -15.55
CA MET A 107 4.80 3.56 -15.76
C MET A 107 3.50 4.24 -16.21
N PHE A 108 3.05 5.27 -15.49
CA PHE A 108 1.79 5.95 -15.79
C PHE A 108 1.85 6.78 -17.08
N SER A 109 2.97 7.44 -17.36
CA SER A 109 3.16 8.17 -18.63
C SER A 109 3.18 7.21 -19.82
N THR A 110 3.81 6.04 -19.69
CA THR A 110 3.88 5.04 -20.77
C THR A 110 2.54 4.34 -20.99
N LEU A 111 1.85 3.93 -19.91
CA LEU A 111 0.63 3.14 -19.99
C LEU A 111 -0.62 3.98 -20.24
N MET A 112 -0.69 5.19 -19.69
CA MET A 112 -1.91 6.00 -19.68
C MET A 112 -1.73 7.41 -20.23
N GLY A 113 -0.49 7.83 -20.57
CA GLY A 113 -0.22 9.17 -21.09
C GLY A 113 -0.52 10.29 -20.09
N THR A 114 -0.60 9.99 -18.78
CA THR A 114 -1.01 10.94 -17.75
C THR A 114 0.17 11.55 -17.00
N SER A 115 -0.02 12.75 -16.45
CA SER A 115 0.92 13.35 -15.50
C SER A 115 0.99 12.58 -14.18
N LEU A 116 2.09 12.72 -13.43
CA LEU A 116 2.25 12.09 -12.12
C LEU A 116 1.15 12.52 -11.13
N THR A 117 0.76 13.80 -11.13
CA THR A 117 -0.31 14.30 -10.25
C THR A 117 -1.64 13.62 -10.53
N GLU A 118 -2.00 13.48 -11.80
CA GLU A 118 -3.23 12.80 -12.20
C GLU A 118 -3.18 11.29 -11.90
N ALA A 119 -2.01 10.67 -12.09
CA ALA A 119 -1.77 9.29 -11.70
C ALA A 119 -2.01 9.08 -10.19
N MET A 120 -1.55 10.00 -9.33
CA MET A 120 -1.76 9.91 -7.88
C MET A 120 -3.24 10.06 -7.52
N THR A 121 -3.97 10.98 -8.14
CA THR A 121 -5.41 11.09 -7.93
C THR A 121 -6.14 9.81 -8.31
N ARG A 122 -5.83 9.24 -9.49
CA ARG A 122 -6.46 8.00 -9.95
C ARG A 122 -6.12 6.81 -9.05
N LEU A 123 -4.89 6.74 -8.54
CA LEU A 123 -4.44 5.71 -7.61
C LEU A 123 -5.25 5.77 -6.30
N ILE A 124 -5.37 6.95 -5.68
CA ILE A 124 -6.14 7.14 -4.46
C ILE A 124 -7.63 6.81 -4.66
N MET A 125 -8.20 7.19 -5.81
CA MET A 125 -9.57 6.82 -6.17
C MET A 125 -9.71 5.29 -6.28
N GLY A 126 -8.78 4.63 -6.98
CA GLY A 126 -8.76 3.18 -7.12
C GLY A 126 -8.65 2.46 -5.77
N GLU A 127 -7.78 2.92 -4.88
CA GLU A 127 -7.65 2.40 -3.52
C GLU A 127 -8.95 2.55 -2.72
N THR A 128 -9.58 3.72 -2.78
CA THR A 128 -10.84 4.00 -2.07
C THR A 128 -11.96 3.07 -2.55
N ILE A 129 -12.06 2.84 -3.87
CA ILE A 129 -13.03 1.91 -4.45
C ILE A 129 -12.72 0.49 -3.99
N ALA A 130 -11.47 0.05 -4.09
CA ALA A 130 -11.07 -1.31 -3.70
C ALA A 130 -11.37 -1.58 -2.22
N VAL A 131 -10.98 -0.68 -1.31
CA VAL A 131 -11.28 -0.79 0.12
C VAL A 131 -12.78 -0.86 0.35
N SER A 132 -13.57 -0.01 -0.33
CA SER A 132 -15.03 -0.01 -0.20
C SER A 132 -15.66 -1.33 -0.66
N CYS A 133 -15.20 -1.88 -1.79
CA CYS A 133 -15.64 -3.18 -2.30
C CYS A 133 -15.33 -4.32 -1.33
N PHE A 134 -14.09 -4.38 -0.79
CA PHE A 134 -13.73 -5.36 0.22
C PHE A 134 -14.57 -5.23 1.50
N THR A 135 -14.82 -4.00 1.97
CA THR A 135 -15.68 -3.76 3.14
C THR A 135 -17.08 -4.34 2.93
N LEU A 136 -17.71 -4.01 1.79
CA LEU A 136 -19.05 -4.51 1.48
C LEU A 136 -19.08 -6.03 1.35
N GLU A 137 -18.06 -6.63 0.73
CA GLU A 137 -17.95 -8.06 0.58
C GLU A 137 -17.78 -8.79 1.93
N LEU A 138 -16.88 -8.30 2.79
CA LEU A 138 -16.67 -8.85 4.13
C LEU A 138 -17.90 -8.67 5.03
N LEU A 139 -18.58 -7.52 4.94
CA LEU A 139 -19.86 -7.30 5.62
C LEU A 139 -20.91 -8.30 5.15
N SER A 140 -21.02 -8.57 3.85
CA SER A 140 -21.95 -9.57 3.32
C SER A 140 -21.66 -10.97 3.90
N ILE A 141 -20.39 -11.36 3.98
CA ILE A 141 -19.98 -12.65 4.58
C ILE A 141 -20.35 -12.69 6.06
N LEU A 142 -20.08 -11.62 6.81
CA LEU A 142 -20.41 -11.51 8.23
C LEU A 142 -21.92 -11.57 8.46
N THR A 143 -22.72 -10.83 7.69
CA THR A 143 -24.19 -10.83 7.80
C THR A 143 -24.76 -12.21 7.53
N LYS A 144 -24.28 -12.91 6.49
CA LYS A 144 -24.69 -14.30 6.22
C LYS A 144 -24.38 -15.22 7.40
N HIS A 145 -23.20 -15.08 8.01
CA HIS A 145 -22.82 -15.87 9.17
C HIS A 145 -23.73 -15.60 10.37
N ILE A 146 -23.99 -14.32 10.67
CA ILE A 146 -24.89 -13.91 11.75
C ILE A 146 -26.30 -14.50 11.52
N TYR A 147 -26.87 -14.35 10.32
CA TYR A 147 -28.22 -14.84 10.06
C TYR A 147 -28.32 -16.36 10.17
N SER A 148 -27.29 -17.08 9.71
CA SER A 148 -27.20 -18.52 9.90
C SER A 148 -27.14 -18.93 11.38
N LEU A 149 -26.54 -18.12 12.26
CA LEU A 149 -26.50 -18.40 13.70
C LEU A 149 -27.85 -18.19 14.38
N TYR A 150 -28.66 -17.25 13.88
CA TYR A 150 -29.99 -16.93 14.40
C TYR A 150 -31.13 -17.65 13.67
N ASP A 151 -30.82 -18.56 12.75
CA ASP A 151 -31.77 -19.28 11.89
C ASP A 151 -32.73 -18.33 11.12
N ILE A 152 -32.22 -17.14 10.77
CA ILE A 152 -32.95 -16.15 9.97
C ILE A 152 -32.73 -16.51 8.50
N GLN A 153 -33.81 -16.88 7.80
CA GLN A 153 -33.75 -17.13 6.36
C GLN A 153 -33.57 -15.80 5.61
N LEU A 154 -32.57 -15.76 4.72
CA LEU A 154 -32.25 -14.65 3.81
C LEU A 154 -33.07 -14.73 2.53
#